data_AF-A0A429MIM8-F1
#
_entry.id   AF-A0A429MIM8-F1
#
_cell.length_a   1.000
_cell.length_b   1.000
_cell.length_c   1.000
_cell.angle_alpha   90.00
_cell.angle_beta   90.00
_cell.angle_gamma   90.00
#
_symmetry.space_group_name_H-M   'P 1'
#
loop_
_entity.id
_entity.type
_entity.pdbx_description
1 polymer ?
#
loop_
_entity_poly.entity_id
_entity_poly.type
_entity_poly.pdbx_seq_one_letter_code
_entity_poly.pdbx_strand_id
1 'polypeptide(L)'
;MKMNKQPQNSALVVVDVQNGFTPGGNLAVADADTIIPTINQLAGCFENVVLTQDWHPDNHISFAANHPGKQPFETIELDYGSQVLWPKHCIQGTHDAEFHPDLNIPTAQLIIRKGFHAHIDSYSAFMEADHTTMTGLTGYLKERG
;
A
#
# COMPACT_ATOMS: atom_id res chain seq x y z
N MET A 1 -27.84 -1.52 -1.24
CA MET A 1 -27.83 -0.79 -2.52
C MET A 1 -27.47 -1.78 -3.62
N LYS A 2 -28.08 -1.72 -4.81
CA LYS A 2 -27.63 -2.57 -5.94
C LYS A 2 -26.33 -1.98 -6.48
N MET A 3 -25.24 -2.74 -6.45
CA MET A 3 -24.01 -2.31 -7.12
C MET A 3 -24.08 -2.72 -8.59
N ASN A 4 -23.82 -1.78 -9.48
CA ASN A 4 -23.81 -2.01 -10.91
C ASN A 4 -22.38 -2.26 -11.38
N LYS A 5 -22.23 -3.12 -12.40
CA LYS A 5 -20.95 -3.27 -13.12
C LYS A 5 -20.49 -1.91 -13.64
N GLN A 6 -19.21 -1.62 -13.45
CA GLN A 6 -18.56 -0.42 -13.96
C GLN A 6 -18.17 -0.60 -15.44
N PRO A 7 -17.94 0.51 -16.18
CA PRO A 7 -17.41 0.45 -17.54
C PRO A 7 -16.11 -0.35 -17.62
N GLN A 8 -15.84 -0.96 -18.78
CA GLN A 8 -14.65 -1.81 -18.98
C GLN A 8 -13.32 -1.05 -18.84
N ASN A 9 -13.33 0.27 -19.08
CA ASN A 9 -12.19 1.17 -18.89
C ASN A 9 -12.09 1.74 -17.46
N SER A 10 -12.77 1.14 -16.49
CA SER A 10 -12.68 1.49 -15.08
C SER A 10 -11.83 0.46 -14.33
N ALA A 11 -11.00 0.94 -13.40
CA ALA A 11 -10.19 0.09 -12.54
C ALA A 11 -10.46 0.40 -11.07
N LEU A 12 -10.43 -0.64 -10.24
CA LEU A 12 -10.38 -0.52 -8.78
C LEU A 12 -8.94 -0.75 -8.32
N VAL A 13 -8.38 0.23 -7.62
CA VAL A 13 -7.11 0.09 -6.90
C VAL A 13 -7.42 -0.03 -5.41
N VAL A 14 -7.15 -1.20 -4.84
CA VAL A 14 -7.32 -1.47 -3.41
C VAL A 14 -5.99 -1.22 -2.73
N VAL A 15 -5.92 -0.14 -1.96
CA VAL A 15 -4.66 0.37 -1.41
C VAL A 15 -4.40 -0.24 -0.03
N ASP A 16 -3.29 -0.96 0.09
CA ASP A 16 -2.62 -1.31 1.35
C ASP A 16 -3.53 -1.93 2.43
N VAL A 17 -4.42 -2.85 2.04
CA VAL A 17 -5.26 -3.62 2.99
C VAL A 17 -4.44 -4.76 3.61
N GLN A 18 -3.43 -4.39 4.39
CA GLN A 18 -2.45 -5.27 5.03
C GLN A 18 -2.67 -5.34 6.54
N ASN A 19 -2.24 -6.43 7.17
CA ASN A 19 -2.37 -6.63 8.61
C ASN A 19 -1.76 -5.47 9.41
N GLY A 20 -0.63 -4.93 8.93
CA GLY A 20 0.09 -3.84 9.58
C GLY A 20 -0.69 -2.54 9.72
N PHE A 21 -1.72 -2.33 8.90
CA PHE A 21 -2.57 -1.13 8.93
C PHE A 21 -3.94 -1.37 9.58
N THR A 22 -4.26 -2.61 9.95
CA THR A 22 -5.51 -2.96 10.66
C THR A 22 -5.28 -3.09 12.17
N PRO A 23 -6.34 -3.07 13.01
CA PRO A 23 -6.22 -3.26 14.45
C PRO A 23 -5.38 -4.50 14.83
N GLY A 24 -4.36 -4.29 15.66
CA GLY A 24 -3.38 -5.33 16.04
C GLY A 24 -2.10 -5.33 15.21
N GLY A 25 -2.05 -4.60 14.09
CA GLY A 25 -0.85 -4.38 13.28
C GLY A 25 0.12 -3.34 13.87
N ASN A 26 1.32 -3.27 13.30
CA ASN A 26 2.39 -2.39 13.79
C ASN A 26 2.14 -0.89 13.56
N LEU A 27 1.34 -0.52 12.56
CA LEU A 27 0.94 0.85 12.25
C LEU A 27 -0.59 0.91 12.04
N ALA A 28 -1.32 0.34 13.00
CA ALA A 28 -2.76 0.19 12.92
C ALA A 28 -3.50 1.52 12.77
N VAL A 29 -4.41 1.57 11.80
CA VAL A 29 -5.43 2.61 11.66
C VAL A 29 -6.70 2.13 12.35
N ALA A 30 -7.29 2.98 13.20
CA ALA A 30 -8.50 2.64 13.95
C ALA A 30 -9.63 2.25 12.99
N ASP A 31 -10.30 1.13 13.29
CA ASP A 31 -11.45 0.59 12.54
C ASP A 31 -11.19 0.31 11.05
N ALA A 32 -9.93 0.21 10.61
CA ALA A 32 -9.57 0.02 9.20
C ALA A 32 -9.98 -1.35 8.62
N ASP A 33 -10.23 -2.35 9.45
CA ASP A 33 -10.78 -3.64 9.05
C ASP A 33 -12.27 -3.55 8.66
N THR A 34 -12.99 -2.55 9.18
CA THR A 34 -14.45 -2.41 8.96
C THR A 34 -14.82 -2.09 7.50
N ILE A 35 -13.89 -1.59 6.69
CA ILE A 35 -14.12 -1.29 5.26
C ILE A 35 -13.96 -2.52 4.36
N ILE A 36 -13.32 -3.60 4.84
CA ILE A 36 -12.99 -4.79 4.03
C ILE A 36 -14.22 -5.44 3.38
N PRO A 37 -15.37 -5.61 4.07
CA PRO A 37 -16.57 -6.13 3.44
C PRO A 37 -17.05 -5.28 2.26
N THR A 38 -16.94 -3.96 2.36
CA THR A 38 -17.30 -3.02 1.28
C THR A 38 -16.32 -3.13 0.12
N ILE A 39 -15.02 -3.28 0.39
CA ILE A 39 -13.99 -3.48 -0.62
C ILE A 39 -14.26 -4.77 -1.42
N ASN A 40 -14.54 -5.89 -0.74
CA ASN A 40 -14.86 -7.17 -1.38
C ASN A 40 -16.11 -7.05 -2.28
N GLN A 41 -17.13 -6.33 -1.83
CA GLN A 41 -18.33 -6.04 -2.61
C GLN A 41 -18.00 -5.20 -3.86
N LEU A 42 -17.28 -4.09 -3.68
CA LEU A 42 -16.89 -3.21 -4.77
C LEU A 42 -16.06 -3.92 -5.83
N ALA A 43 -15.12 -4.79 -5.43
CA ALA A 43 -14.29 -5.53 -6.36
C ALA A 43 -15.10 -6.39 -7.35
N GLY A 44 -16.26 -6.91 -6.94
CA GLY A 44 -17.19 -7.63 -7.82
C GLY A 44 -17.78 -6.76 -8.95
N CYS A 45 -17.66 -5.44 -8.87
CA CYS A 45 -18.21 -4.48 -9.82
C CYS A 45 -17.23 -4.08 -10.93
N PHE A 46 -15.94 -4.37 -10.78
CA PHE A 46 -14.90 -3.99 -11.73
C PHE A 46 -14.35 -5.21 -12.47
N GLU A 47 -13.92 -5.00 -13.72
CA GLU A 47 -13.19 -6.02 -14.48
C GLU A 47 -11.68 -5.93 -14.20
N ASN A 48 -11.16 -4.72 -14.00
CA ASN A 48 -9.77 -4.46 -13.66
C ASN A 48 -9.63 -4.17 -12.17
N VAL A 49 -8.95 -5.04 -11.43
CA VAL A 49 -8.70 -4.88 -9.99
C VAL A 49 -7.21 -5.08 -9.69
N VAL A 50 -6.61 -4.07 -9.06
CA VAL A 50 -5.22 -4.04 -8.61
C VAL A 50 -5.21 -3.94 -7.10
N LEU A 51 -4.35 -4.73 -6.45
CA LEU A 51 -4.03 -4.57 -5.03
C LEU A 51 -2.68 -3.87 -4.91
N THR A 52 -2.48 -3.08 -3.86
CA THR A 52 -1.16 -2.55 -3.52
C THR A 52 -0.69 -3.09 -2.17
N GLN A 53 0.62 -3.16 -1.99
CA GLN A 53 1.25 -3.50 -0.72
C GLN A 53 2.43 -2.57 -0.46
N ASP A 54 2.48 -2.01 0.73
CA ASP A 54 3.76 -1.59 1.31
C ASP A 54 4.63 -2.82 1.56
N TRP A 55 5.90 -2.73 1.15
CA TRP A 55 6.78 -3.88 1.10
C TRP A 55 8.21 -3.50 1.45
N HIS A 56 8.41 -3.03 2.68
CA HIS A 56 9.64 -2.39 3.12
C HIS A 56 10.73 -3.38 3.55
N PRO A 57 11.99 -3.22 3.13
CA PRO A 57 13.09 -3.93 3.77
C PRO A 57 13.22 -3.51 5.25
N ASP A 58 13.79 -4.36 6.10
CA ASP A 58 13.91 -4.07 7.54
C ASP A 58 14.72 -2.79 7.85
N ASN A 59 15.66 -2.44 6.97
CA ASN A 59 16.50 -1.25 7.05
C ASN A 59 15.94 -0.04 6.27
N HIS A 60 14.64 -0.01 5.97
CA HIS A 60 14.01 1.06 5.19
C HIS A 60 14.16 2.45 5.82
N ILE A 61 14.38 3.47 4.99
CA ILE A 61 14.67 4.84 5.40
C ILE A 61 13.53 5.52 6.15
N SER A 62 12.28 5.08 5.94
CA SER A 62 11.12 5.65 6.63
C SER A 62 10.98 5.16 8.07
N PHE A 63 11.73 4.16 8.52
CA PHE A 63 11.59 3.64 9.89
C PHE A 63 12.42 4.44 10.89
N ALA A 64 11.78 4.93 11.95
CA ALA A 64 12.46 5.66 13.03
C ALA A 64 13.61 4.86 13.67
N ALA A 65 13.45 3.53 13.76
CA ALA A 65 14.47 2.63 14.31
C ALA A 65 15.81 2.66 13.53
N ASN A 66 15.80 3.12 12.27
CA ASN A 66 16.99 3.23 11.42
C ASN A 66 17.66 4.62 11.51
N HIS A 67 17.15 5.51 12.38
CA HIS A 67 17.68 6.86 12.61
C HIS A 67 18.04 7.05 14.09
N PRO A 68 19.34 7.11 14.46
CA PRO A 68 19.76 7.25 15.85
C PRO A 68 19.15 8.50 16.53
N GLY A 69 18.51 8.29 17.68
CA GLY A 69 17.92 9.37 18.48
C GLY A 69 16.56 9.87 17.98
N LYS A 70 15.99 9.25 16.94
CA LYS A 70 14.66 9.59 16.41
C LYS A 70 13.57 8.67 16.94
N GLN A 71 12.34 9.18 16.92
CA GLN A 71 11.12 8.50 17.32
C GLN A 71 10.13 8.43 16.14
N PRO A 72 9.21 7.46 16.15
CA PRO A 72 8.09 7.46 15.23
C PRO A 72 7.31 8.79 15.27
N PHE A 73 6.75 9.15 14.12
CA PHE A 73 6.00 10.37 13.83
C PHE A 73 6.80 11.67 13.80
N GLU A 74 8.13 11.62 13.98
CA GLU A 74 9.01 12.76 13.68
C GLU A 74 9.18 12.95 12.17
N THR A 75 9.29 14.20 11.73
CA THR A 75 9.65 14.53 10.34
C THR A 75 11.14 14.83 10.24
N ILE A 76 11.81 14.28 9.22
CA ILE A 76 13.18 14.58 8.84
C ILE A 76 13.25 15.04 7.38
N GLU A 77 14.37 15.64 6.99
CA GLU A 77 14.66 15.97 5.59
C GLU A 77 15.61 14.93 4.99
N LEU A 78 15.28 14.45 3.80
CA LEU A 78 16.06 13.49 3.01
C LEU A 78 16.32 14.08 1.61
N ASP A 79 17.15 13.41 0.81
CA ASP A 79 17.51 13.88 -0.53
C ASP A 79 16.30 14.06 -1.46
N TYR A 80 15.23 13.28 -1.25
CA TYR A 80 13.98 13.40 -1.99
C TYR A 80 12.93 14.33 -1.35
N GLY A 81 13.22 14.93 -0.19
CA GLY A 81 12.34 15.85 0.52
C GLY A 81 11.96 15.40 1.93
N SER A 82 10.90 15.99 2.48
CA SER A 82 10.43 15.74 3.84
C SER A 82 9.87 14.32 4.01
N GLN A 83 10.29 13.64 5.07
CA GLN A 83 9.89 12.28 5.40
C GLN A 83 9.37 12.19 6.84
N VAL A 84 8.17 11.66 7.02
CA VAL A 84 7.69 11.24 8.35
C VAL A 84 8.30 9.88 8.68
N LEU A 85 8.92 9.76 9.85
CA LEU A 85 9.42 8.50 10.34
C LEU A 85 8.29 7.68 10.95
N TRP A 86 8.23 6.39 10.65
CA TRP A 86 7.20 5.47 11.09
C TRP A 86 7.78 4.41 12.05
N PRO A 87 6.95 3.73 12.86
CA PRO A 87 7.37 2.45 13.41
C PRO A 87 7.66 1.47 12.28
N LYS A 88 8.43 0.42 12.56
CA LYS A 88 8.60 -0.69 11.60
C LYS A 88 7.24 -1.28 11.27
N HIS A 89 6.90 -1.37 10.00
CA HIS A 89 5.64 -1.92 9.52
C HIS A 89 5.82 -2.51 8.13
N CYS A 90 4.93 -3.41 7.72
CA CYS A 90 4.88 -4.02 6.39
C CYS A 90 6.26 -4.52 5.89
N ILE A 91 7.05 -5.09 6.81
CA ILE A 91 8.38 -5.62 6.49
C ILE A 91 8.24 -6.85 5.61
N GLN A 92 9.02 -6.91 4.53
CA GLN A 92 8.97 -8.00 3.55
C GLN A 92 8.99 -9.39 4.20
N GLY A 93 8.01 -10.22 3.83
CA GLY A 93 7.92 -11.61 4.29
C GLY A 93 7.42 -11.79 5.73
N THR A 94 6.97 -10.74 6.39
CA THR A 94 6.33 -10.83 7.72
C THR A 94 4.82 -10.88 7.63
N HIS A 95 4.16 -11.41 8.67
CA HIS A 95 2.70 -11.42 8.76
C HIS A 95 2.10 -10.01 8.68
N ASP A 96 2.80 -9.00 9.22
CA ASP A 96 2.41 -7.60 9.18
C ASP A 96 2.25 -7.08 7.73
N ALA A 97 3.07 -7.59 6.81
CA ALA A 97 3.04 -7.21 5.39
C ALA A 97 2.07 -8.04 4.55
N GLU A 98 1.50 -9.12 5.08
CA GLU A 98 0.48 -9.90 4.38
C GLU A 98 -0.81 -9.09 4.24
N PHE A 99 -1.60 -9.39 3.20
CA PHE A 99 -2.95 -8.86 3.13
C PHE A 99 -3.78 -9.34 4.32
N HIS A 100 -4.74 -8.53 4.75
CA HIS A 100 -5.68 -8.94 5.77
C HIS A 100 -6.44 -10.20 5.33
N PRO A 101 -6.62 -11.23 6.19
CA PRO A 101 -7.21 -12.52 5.80
C PRO A 101 -8.64 -12.42 5.27
N ASP A 102 -9.38 -11.38 5.66
CA ASP A 102 -10.75 -11.14 5.16
C ASP A 102 -10.79 -10.43 3.79
N LEU A 103 -9.66 -9.97 3.26
CA LEU A 103 -9.59 -9.42 1.91
C LEU A 103 -9.68 -10.57 0.90
N ASN A 104 -10.86 -10.71 0.27
CA ASN A 104 -11.15 -11.83 -0.60
C ASN A 104 -11.50 -11.33 -2.01
N ILE A 105 -10.46 -11.11 -2.81
CA ILE A 105 -10.56 -10.64 -4.19
C ILE A 105 -9.79 -11.59 -5.11
N PRO A 106 -10.29 -12.82 -5.35
CA PRO A 106 -9.60 -13.80 -6.18
C PRO A 106 -9.53 -13.37 -7.65
N THR A 107 -10.31 -12.36 -8.03
CA THR A 107 -10.30 -11.78 -9.37
C THR A 107 -9.21 -10.74 -9.56
N ALA A 108 -8.52 -10.27 -8.52
CA ALA A 108 -7.45 -9.29 -8.66
C ALA A 108 -6.32 -9.82 -9.55
N GLN A 109 -5.87 -9.00 -10.49
CA GLN A 109 -4.94 -9.46 -11.55
C GLN A 109 -3.49 -9.04 -11.30
N LEU A 110 -3.27 -8.09 -10.40
CA LEU A 110 -1.95 -7.53 -10.11
C LEU A 110 -1.85 -7.14 -8.64
N ILE A 111 -0.67 -7.40 -8.08
CA ILE A 111 -0.21 -6.79 -6.82
C ILE A 111 0.95 -5.86 -7.17
N ILE A 112 0.80 -4.56 -6.90
CA ILE A 112 1.89 -3.59 -6.96
C ILE A 112 2.50 -3.46 -5.57
N ARG A 113 3.78 -3.80 -5.44
CA ARG A 113 4.55 -3.55 -4.22
C ARG A 113 5.28 -2.23 -4.36
N LYS A 114 5.22 -1.40 -3.32
CA LYS A 114 5.88 -0.08 -3.25
C LYS A 114 6.72 0.04 -1.98
N GLY A 115 7.64 1.01 -1.94
CA GLY A 115 8.49 1.25 -0.76
C GLY A 115 9.53 0.15 -0.51
N PHE A 116 9.89 -0.63 -1.54
CA PHE A 116 10.84 -1.74 -1.42
C PHE A 116 12.30 -1.29 -1.58
N HIS A 117 12.54 -0.03 -1.96
CA HIS A 117 13.87 0.56 -2.01
C HIS A 117 14.28 1.06 -0.63
N ALA A 118 15.40 0.58 -0.09
CA ALA A 118 15.81 0.92 1.28
C ALA A 118 16.00 2.43 1.53
N HIS A 119 16.21 3.25 0.49
CA HIS A 119 16.58 4.66 0.57
C HIS A 119 15.49 5.62 0.09
N ILE A 120 14.34 5.11 -0.36
CA ILE A 120 13.26 5.90 -0.97
C ILE A 120 11.93 5.34 -0.49
N ASP A 121 11.13 6.17 0.18
CA ASP A 121 9.77 5.79 0.58
C ASP A 121 8.76 5.94 -0.57
N SER A 122 7.55 5.40 -0.39
CA SER A 122 6.53 5.44 -1.43
C SER A 122 5.11 5.38 -0.87
N TYR A 123 4.47 6.55 -0.81
CA TYR A 123 3.05 6.65 -0.49
C TYR A 123 2.16 6.36 -1.70
N SER A 124 2.62 6.71 -2.90
CA SER A 124 1.83 6.58 -4.13
C SER A 124 2.07 5.22 -4.77
N ALA A 125 0.98 4.57 -5.20
CA ALA A 125 1.05 3.35 -5.99
C ALA A 125 1.55 3.57 -7.43
N PHE A 126 1.79 4.81 -7.86
CA PHE A 126 2.20 5.16 -9.22
C PHE A 126 3.66 5.56 -9.36
N MET A 127 4.21 6.23 -8.34
CA MET A 127 5.53 6.85 -8.37
C MET A 127 6.06 6.99 -6.95
N GLU A 128 7.33 6.66 -6.74
CA GLU A 128 7.98 6.75 -5.43
C GLU A 128 8.16 8.22 -4.98
N ALA A 129 8.55 8.43 -3.72
CA ALA A 129 8.69 9.77 -3.13
C ALA A 129 9.79 10.64 -3.78
N ASP A 130 10.69 10.03 -4.56
CA ASP A 130 11.70 10.76 -5.36
C ASP A 130 11.11 11.49 -6.58
N HIS A 131 9.81 11.32 -6.86
CA HIS A 131 9.10 11.91 -7.97
C HIS A 131 9.67 11.57 -9.37
N THR A 132 10.45 10.49 -9.49
CA THR A 132 11.03 10.05 -10.77
C THR A 132 10.92 8.54 -10.98
N THR A 133 10.97 7.75 -9.92
CA THR A 133 10.89 6.28 -10.00
C THR A 133 9.45 5.83 -10.10
N MET A 134 9.10 5.17 -11.21
CA MET A 134 7.74 4.66 -11.47
C MET A 134 7.58 3.24 -10.92
N THR A 135 6.42 2.94 -10.32
CA THR A 135 6.08 1.60 -9.80
C THR A 135 5.71 0.59 -10.89
N GLY A 136 5.39 1.08 -12.09
CA GLY A 136 4.83 0.30 -13.20
C GLY A 136 3.30 0.30 -13.28
N LEU A 137 2.58 0.77 -12.26
CA LEU A 137 1.11 0.81 -12.27
C LEU A 137 0.54 1.63 -13.44
N THR A 138 1.16 2.77 -13.75
CA THR A 138 0.77 3.61 -14.91
C THR A 138 0.81 2.83 -16.21
N GLY A 139 1.85 2.03 -16.44
CA GLY A 139 1.99 1.22 -17.65
C GLY A 139 0.92 0.14 -17.70
N TYR A 140 0.75 -0.59 -16.59
CA TYR A 140 -0.25 -1.64 -16.48
C TYR A 140 -1.67 -1.14 -16.79
N LEU A 141 -2.08 -0.01 -16.21
CA LEU A 141 -3.43 0.54 -16.43
C LEU A 141 -3.61 1.00 -17.89
N LYS A 142 -2.64 1.69 -18.48
CA LYS A 142 -2.71 2.14 -19.88
C LYS A 142 -2.81 1.01 -20.89
N GLU A 143 -2.21 -0.14 -20.60
CA GLU A 143 -2.28 -1.33 -21.46
C GLU A 143 -3.60 -2.10 -21.30
N ARG A 144 -4.33 -1.88 -20.19
CA ARG A 144 -5.57 -2.59 -19.85
C ARG A 144 -6.85 -1.83 -20.23
N GLY A 145 -6.77 -0.55 -20.62
CA GLY A 145 -7.88 0.25 -21.15
C GLY A 145 -7.91 1.67 -20.60
#